data_AF-A0A1G8K7X6-F1
#
_entry.id   AF-A0A1G8K7X6-F1
#
_cell.length_a   1.000
_cell.length_b   1.000
_cell.length_c   1.000
_cell.angle_alpha   90.00
_cell.angle_beta   90.00
_cell.angle_gamma   90.00
#
_symmetry.space_group_name_H-M   'P 1'
#
loop_
_entity.id
_entity.type
_entity.pdbx_description
1 polymer ?
#
loop_
_entity_poly.entity_id
_entity_poly.type
_entity_poly.pdbx_seq_one_letter_code
_entity_poly.pdbx_strand_id
1 'polypeptide(L)' 'MKRKNALFLLSNEELLKIYTQAISLDLDDDFIELIKAELIRRGIRF' A
#
# COMPACT_ATOMS: atom_id res chain seq x y z
N MET A 1 20.22 1.74 11.33
CA MET A 1 19.50 1.70 10.04
C MET A 1 18.01 1.88 10.31
N LYS A 2 17.38 2.97 9.84
CA LYS A 2 15.91 3.09 9.92
C LYS A 2 15.31 1.94 9.11
N ARG A 3 14.52 1.06 9.74
CA ARG A 3 13.79 -0.02 9.04
C ARG A 3 12.90 0.66 7.99
N LYS A 4 13.28 0.56 6.71
CA LYS A 4 12.38 0.97 5.63
C LYS A 4 11.27 -0.08 5.60
N ASN A 5 10.03 0.33 5.85
CA ASN A 5 8.86 -0.54 5.71
C ASN A 5 8.89 -1.15 4.29
N ALA A 6 8.59 -2.44 4.14
CA ALA A 6 8.68 -3.15 2.86
C ALA A 6 7.88 -2.46 1.75
N LEU A 7 6.79 -1.77 2.11
CA LEU A 7 5.98 -0.96 1.17
C LEU A 7 6.78 0.16 0.48
N PHE A 8 7.87 0.66 1.09
CA PHE A 8 8.74 1.68 0.47
C PHE A 8 9.58 1.13 -0.69
N LEU A 9 9.78 -0.18 -0.76
CA LEU A 9 10.58 -0.81 -1.81
C LEU A 9 9.76 -1.06 -3.08
N LEU A 10 8.43 -1.03 -2.97
CA LEU A 10 7.52 -1.26 -4.07
C LEU A 10 7.43 -0.01 -4.95
N SER A 11 7.32 -0.22 -6.26
CA SER A 11 6.91 0.81 -7.21
C SER A 11 5.45 1.23 -6.97
N ASN A 12 5.06 2.36 -7.57
CA ASN A 12 3.68 2.85 -7.45
C ASN A 12 2.66 1.87 -8.04
N GLU A 13 3.02 1.21 -9.15
CA GLU A 13 2.16 0.25 -9.83
C GLU A 13 1.95 -1.02 -8.99
N GLU A 14 3.03 -1.56 -8.41
CA GLU A 14 2.94 -2.72 -7.52
C GLU A 14 2.08 -2.41 -6.30
N LEU A 15 2.25 -1.22 -5.71
CA LEU A 15 1.50 -0.80 -4.53
C LEU A 15 -0.01 -0.66 -4.83
N LEU A 16 -0.37 -0.07 -5.98
CA LEU A 16 -1.76 0.03 -6.44
C LEU A 16 -2.38 -1.35 -6.74
N LYS A 17 -1.61 -2.25 -7.34
CA LYS A 17 -2.06 -3.62 -7.61
C LYS A 17 -2.36 -4.37 -6.32
N ILE A 18 -1.45 -4.29 -5.33
CA ILE A 18 -1.63 -4.91 -4.02
C ILE A 18 -2.85 -4.32 -3.31
N TYR A 19 -3.01 -2.99 -3.32
CA TYR A 19 -4.18 -2.33 -2.76
C TYR A 19 -5.50 -2.85 -3.36
N THR A 20 -5.57 -2.91 -4.70
CA THR A 20 -6.77 -3.37 -5.42
C THR A 20 -7.07 -4.84 -5.10
N GLN A 21 -6.04 -5.68 -5.07
CA GLN A 21 -6.20 -7.10 -4.73
C GLN A 21 -6.61 -7.30 -3.26
N ALA A 22 -6.06 -6.52 -2.33
CA ALA A 22 -6.40 -6.61 -0.92
C ALA A 22 -7.89 -6.29 -0.67
N ILE A 23 -8.41 -5.25 -1.32
CA ILE A 23 -9.86 -4.94 -1.28
C ILE A 23 -10.67 -6.06 -1.91
N SER A 24 -10.27 -6.52 -3.10
CA SER A 24 -11.00 -7.57 -3.82
C SER A 24 -11.08 -8.89 -3.05
N LEU A 25 -10.12 -9.16 -2.17
CA LEU A 25 -10.03 -10.38 -1.37
C LEU A 25 -10.58 -10.19 0.05
N ASP A 26 -11.11 -9.02 0.38
CA ASP A 26 -11.60 -8.66 1.72
C ASP A 26 -10.55 -8.96 2.81
N LEU A 27 -9.31 -8.55 2.54
CA LEU A 27 -8.22 -8.70 3.51
C LEU A 27 -8.41 -7.73 4.68
N ASP A 28 -7.67 -8.01 5.74
CA ASP A 28 -7.65 -7.23 6.98
C ASP A 28 -7.57 -5.71 6.74
N ASP A 29 -8.46 -4.97 7.39
CA ASP A 29 -8.61 -3.52 7.21
C ASP A 29 -7.34 -2.76 7.61
N ASP A 30 -6.64 -3.17 8.68
CA ASP A 30 -5.40 -2.52 9.11
C ASP A 30 -4.32 -2.68 8.04
N PHE A 31 -4.25 -3.84 7.39
CA PHE A 31 -3.36 -4.06 6.26
C PHE A 31 -3.68 -3.14 5.07
N ILE A 32 -4.96 -3.00 4.73
CA ILE A 32 -5.41 -2.10 3.65
C ILE A 32 -5.06 -0.64 3.99
N GLU A 33 -5.30 -0.19 5.22
CA GLU A 33 -4.99 1.17 5.67
C GLU A 33 -3.49 1.48 5.60
N LEU A 34 -2.62 0.51 5.91
CA LEU A 34 -1.17 0.68 5.75
C LEU A 34 -0.77 0.95 4.28
N ILE A 35 -1.42 0.27 3.33
CA ILE A 35 -1.16 0.49 1.91
C ILE A 35 -1.71 1.84 1.46
N LYS A 36 -2.92 2.21 1.88
CA LYS A 36 -3.51 3.52 1.60
C LYS A 36 -2.63 4.66 2.09
N ALA A 37 -2.13 4.56 3.32
CA ALA A 37 -1.26 5.56 3.91
C ALA A 37 0.01 5.77 3.09
N GLU A 38 0.60 4.70 2.56
CA GLU A 38 1.79 4.78 1.70
C GLU A 38 1.47 5.39 0.33
N LEU A 39 0.34 5.05 -0.29
CA LEU A 39 -0.11 5.67 -1.55
C LEU A 39 -0.34 7.18 -1.37
N ILE A 40 -1.00 7.59 -0.29
CA ILE A 40 -1.22 9.00 0.06
C ILE A 40 0.10 9.72 0.31
N ARG A 41 1.05 9.10 1.03
CA ARG A 41 2.40 9.64 1.27
C ARG A 41 3.14 9.92 -0.04
N ARG A 42 2.86 9.15 -1.10
CA ARG A 42 3.42 9.31 -2.45
C ARG A 42 2.64 10.28 -3.33
N GLY A 43 1.54 10.84 -2.83
CA GLY A 43 0.67 11.77 -3.55
C GLY A 43 -0.26 11.11 -4.57
N ILE A 44 -0.46 9.80 -4.49
CA ILE A 44 -1.33 9.05 -5.40
C ILE A 44 -2.76 9.07 -4.83
N ARG A 45 -3.72 9.49 -5.66
CA ARG A 45 -5.16 9.46 -5.35
C ARG A 45 -5.81 8.34 -6.16
N PHE A 46 -6.71 7.60 -5.54
CA PHE A 46 -7.37 6.40 -6.06
C PHE A 46 -8.79 6.31 -5.50
#